data_AF-A0A3D5K708-F1
#
_entry.id   AF-A0A3D5K708-F1
#
_cell.length_a   1.000
_cell.length_b   1.000
_cell.length_c   1.000
_cell.angle_alpha   90.00
_cell.angle_beta   90.00
_cell.angle_gamma   90.00
#
_symmetry.space_group_name_H-M   'P 1'
#
loop_
_entity.id
_entity.type
_entity.pdbx_description
1 polymer ?
#
loop_
_entity_poly.entity_id
_entity_poly.type
_entity_poly.pdbx_seq_one_letter_code
_entity_poly.pdbx_strand_id
1 'polypeptide(L)'
;MHELDDAQFSTKMRGYDPSEVDALLDRARRAIEELHLTERRAEERATLAERQLEEELDAARTARATAEAEVATATAEAARIVADARLDASDLCEAAEIEIRGAAEEARSRMLAEIAELEHQRDGVREEIEVTAAHLGAHRTRLQRAVI
;
A
#
# COMPACT_ATOMS: atom_id res chain seq x y z
N MET A 1 5.76 -51.56 44.90
CA MET A 1 6.96 -51.43 45.75
C MET A 1 6.93 -52.33 46.98
N HIS A 2 5.80 -52.48 47.69
CA HIS A 2 5.69 -53.48 48.78
C HIS A 2 5.80 -54.95 48.31
N GLU A 3 5.42 -55.26 47.07
CA GLU A 3 5.44 -56.65 46.56
C GLU A 3 6.85 -57.26 46.47
N LEU A 4 7.92 -56.46 46.37
CA LEU A 4 9.30 -56.96 46.37
C LEU A 4 9.81 -57.25 47.79
N ASP A 5 9.27 -56.58 48.81
CA ASP A 5 9.62 -56.80 50.23
C ASP A 5 8.84 -57.99 50.83
N ASP A 6 7.61 -58.20 50.37
CA ASP A 6 6.70 -59.22 50.91
C ASP A 6 6.83 -60.59 50.22
N ALA A 7 7.66 -60.70 49.18
CA ALA A 7 7.82 -61.93 48.42
C ALA A 7 8.68 -62.97 49.17
N GLN A 8 8.04 -64.05 49.65
CA GLN A 8 8.73 -65.19 50.25
C GLN A 8 8.99 -66.31 49.23
N PHE A 9 10.26 -66.69 49.08
CA PHE A 9 10.69 -67.80 48.23
C PHE A 9 10.98 -69.07 49.07
N SER A 10 10.45 -70.22 48.66
CA SER A 10 10.67 -71.50 49.38
C SER A 10 12.11 -72.02 49.22
N THR A 11 12.82 -72.30 50.31
CA THR A 11 14.19 -72.85 50.28
C THR A 11 14.18 -74.36 49.95
N LYS A 12 14.86 -74.77 48.86
CA LYS A 12 15.06 -76.18 48.47
C LYS A 12 16.54 -76.57 48.55
N MET A 13 16.82 -77.88 48.65
CA MET A 13 18.17 -78.48 48.83
C MET A 13 19.20 -78.15 47.72
N ARG A 14 18.75 -77.57 46.60
CA ARG A 14 19.55 -76.84 45.60
C ARG A 14 18.78 -75.57 45.25
N GLY A 15 19.39 -74.41 45.45
CA GLY A 15 18.79 -73.10 45.19
C GLY A 15 19.87 -72.01 45.08
N TYR A 16 19.49 -70.83 44.58
CA TYR A 16 20.35 -69.65 44.60
C TYR A 16 20.67 -69.26 46.05
N ASP A 17 21.87 -68.72 46.28
CA ASP A 17 22.24 -68.18 47.59
C ASP A 17 21.28 -67.02 47.93
N PRO A 18 20.49 -67.11 49.02
CA PRO A 18 19.55 -66.07 49.41
C PRO A 18 20.20 -64.69 49.53
N SER A 19 21.45 -64.62 50.00
CA SER A 19 22.16 -63.35 50.16
C SER A 19 22.50 -62.68 48.82
N GLU A 20 22.83 -63.47 47.80
CA GLU A 20 23.08 -62.96 46.45
C GLU A 20 21.79 -62.51 45.75
N VAL A 21 20.69 -63.23 45.99
CA VAL A 21 19.35 -62.88 45.49
C VAL A 21 18.88 -61.57 46.12
N ASP A 22 18.98 -61.43 47.45
CA ASP A 22 18.59 -60.21 48.15
C ASP A 22 19.42 -59.01 47.67
N ALA A 23 20.73 -59.17 47.51
CA ALA A 23 21.60 -58.12 46.97
C ALA A 23 21.25 -57.73 45.51
N LEU A 24 20.78 -58.68 44.70
CA LEU A 24 20.29 -58.39 43.35
C LEU A 24 18.96 -57.64 43.38
N LEU A 25 18.01 -58.08 44.20
CA LEU A 25 16.70 -57.43 44.35
C LEU A 25 16.83 -56.00 44.90
N ASP A 26 17.74 -55.75 45.84
CA ASP A 26 18.04 -54.42 46.34
C ASP A 26 18.61 -53.50 45.25
N ARG A 27 19.50 -54.01 44.39
CA ARG A 27 20.01 -53.25 43.24
C ARG A 27 18.91 -52.98 42.22
N ALA A 28 18.06 -53.96 41.93
CA ALA A 28 16.93 -53.80 41.02
C ALA A 28 15.94 -52.76 41.54
N ARG A 29 15.63 -52.78 42.84
CA ARG A 29 14.78 -51.78 43.50
C ARG A 29 15.34 -50.38 43.36
N ARG A 30 16.63 -50.17 43.68
CA ARG A 30 17.28 -48.86 43.54
C ARG A 30 17.27 -48.37 42.10
N ALA A 31 17.51 -49.26 41.13
CA ALA A 31 17.44 -48.92 39.71
C ALA A 31 16.02 -48.51 39.27
N ILE A 32 14.98 -49.20 39.76
CA ILE A 32 13.58 -48.85 39.49
C ILE A 32 13.22 -47.49 40.11
N GLU A 33 13.65 -47.22 41.34
CA GLU A 33 13.45 -45.92 42.00
C GLU A 33 14.13 -44.79 41.22
N GLU A 34 15.37 -45.01 40.77
CA GLU A 34 16.11 -44.05 39.95
C GLU A 34 15.40 -43.82 38.61
N LEU A 35 14.94 -44.88 37.94
CA LEU A 35 14.19 -44.76 36.69
C LEU A 35 12.91 -43.94 36.88
N HIS A 36 12.09 -44.23 37.90
CA HIS A 36 10.89 -43.45 38.18
C HIS A 36 11.19 -41.98 38.49
N LEU A 37 12.29 -41.69 39.19
CA LEU A 37 12.72 -40.32 39.46
C LEU A 37 13.14 -39.60 38.17
N THR A 38 13.87 -40.28 37.28
CA THR A 38 14.27 -39.70 36.00
C THR A 38 13.08 -39.50 35.06
N GLU A 39 12.11 -40.41 35.06
CA GLU A 39 10.87 -40.31 34.30
C GLU A 39 10.07 -39.09 34.76
N ARG A 40 9.82 -38.94 36.07
CA ARG A 40 9.11 -37.79 36.62
C ARG A 40 9.78 -36.46 36.26
N ARG A 41 11.11 -36.38 36.38
CA ARG A 41 11.86 -35.17 35.98
C ARG A 41 11.76 -34.90 34.49
N ALA A 42 11.76 -35.94 33.65
CA ALA A 42 11.61 -35.80 32.22
C ALA A 42 10.20 -35.32 31.86
N GLU A 43 9.17 -35.86 32.50
CA GLU A 43 7.77 -35.45 32.35
C GLU A 43 7.55 -34.01 32.79
N GLU A 44 8.02 -33.62 33.98
CA GLU A 44 7.95 -32.25 34.48
C GLU A 44 8.61 -31.25 33.50
N ARG A 45 9.77 -31.61 32.96
CA ARG A 45 10.48 -30.79 31.97
C ARG A 45 9.71 -30.71 30.65
N ALA A 46 9.11 -31.81 30.19
CA ALA A 46 8.31 -31.83 28.98
C ALA A 46 7.06 -30.95 29.13
N THR A 47 6.32 -31.09 30.24
CA THR A 47 5.16 -30.26 30.54
C THR A 47 5.52 -28.77 30.65
N LEU A 48 6.67 -28.43 31.24
CA LEU A 48 7.14 -27.05 31.30
C LEU A 48 7.44 -26.51 29.89
N ALA A 49 8.13 -27.29 29.06
CA ALA A 49 8.46 -26.90 27.69
C ALA A 49 7.20 -26.73 26.82
N GLU A 50 6.21 -27.62 26.97
CA GLU A 50 4.93 -27.52 26.27
C GLU A 50 4.16 -26.24 26.65
N ARG A 51 4.15 -25.90 27.95
CA ARG A 51 3.53 -24.65 28.42
C ARG A 51 4.23 -23.41 27.85
N GLN A 52 5.56 -23.40 27.86
CA GLN A 52 6.35 -22.29 27.29
C GLN A 52 6.09 -22.13 25.79
N LEU A 53 6.02 -23.25 25.05
CA LEU A 53 5.70 -23.22 23.62
C LEU A 53 4.29 -22.70 23.36
N GLU A 54 3.29 -23.10 24.14
CA GLU A 54 1.93 -22.59 23.97
C GLU A 54 1.86 -21.07 24.24
N GLU A 55 2.53 -20.60 25.30
CA GLU A 55 2.62 -19.17 25.62
C GLU A 55 3.28 -18.38 24.49
N GLU A 56 4.39 -18.87 23.94
CA GLU A 56 5.07 -18.24 22.81
C GLU A 56 4.21 -18.26 21.53
N LEU A 57 3.50 -19.35 21.27
CA LEU A 57 2.60 -19.47 20.11
C LEU A 57 1.42 -18.50 20.20
N ASP A 58 0.84 -18.34 21.38
CA ASP A 58 -0.25 -17.38 21.60
C ASP A 58 0.24 -15.94 21.49
N ALA A 59 1.43 -15.64 22.02
CA ALA A 59 2.09 -14.35 21.82
C ALA A 59 2.36 -14.08 20.32
N ALA A 60 2.83 -15.08 19.57
CA ALA A 60 3.07 -14.95 18.14
C ALA A 60 1.77 -14.78 17.33
N ARG A 61 0.71 -15.52 17.67
CA ARG A 61 -0.61 -15.40 17.03
C ARG A 61 -1.23 -14.02 17.26
N THR A 62 -1.15 -13.51 18.48
CA THR A 62 -1.67 -12.17 18.83
C THR A 62 -0.88 -11.09 18.11
N ALA A 63 0.45 -11.15 18.14
CA ALA A 63 1.31 -10.22 17.40
C ALA A 63 1.02 -10.25 15.89
N ARG A 64 0.83 -11.44 15.31
CA ARG A 64 0.47 -11.58 13.89
C ARG A 64 -0.89 -10.96 13.59
N ALA A 65 -1.91 -11.21 14.42
CA ALA A 65 -3.24 -10.65 14.23
C ALA A 65 -3.22 -9.11 14.31
N THR A 66 -2.44 -8.53 15.23
CA THR A 66 -2.23 -7.08 15.32
C THR A 66 -1.56 -6.53 14.05
N ALA A 67 -0.46 -7.15 13.61
CA ALA A 67 0.23 -6.71 12.40
C ALA A 67 -0.65 -6.82 11.14
N GLU A 68 -1.42 -7.91 11.00
CA GLU A 68 -2.38 -8.08 9.90
C GLU A 68 -3.45 -6.98 9.92
N ALA A 69 -3.97 -6.60 11.10
CA ALA A 69 -4.94 -5.52 11.23
C ALA A 69 -4.35 -4.15 10.89
N GLU A 70 -3.10 -3.87 11.29
CA GLU A 70 -2.38 -2.65 10.92
C GLU A 70 -2.16 -2.56 9.42
N VAL A 71 -1.71 -3.65 8.78
CA VAL A 71 -1.53 -3.73 7.32
C VAL A 71 -2.86 -3.55 6.58
N ALA A 72 -3.95 -4.16 7.06
CA ALA A 72 -5.27 -3.98 6.46
C ALA A 72 -5.74 -2.52 6.56
N THR A 73 -5.48 -1.85 7.68
CA THR A 73 -5.82 -0.44 7.87
C THR A 73 -5.00 0.47 6.95
N ALA A 74 -3.67 0.26 6.91
CA ALA A 74 -2.77 1.03 6.06
C ALA A 74 -3.09 0.87 4.57
N THR A 75 -3.42 -0.35 4.13
CA THR A 75 -3.81 -0.59 2.73
C THR A 75 -5.13 0.08 2.36
N ALA A 76 -6.13 0.06 3.26
CA ALA A 76 -7.39 0.77 3.06
C ALA A 76 -7.22 2.30 3.05
N GLU A 77 -6.32 2.85 3.86
CA GLU A 77 -5.97 4.27 3.84
C GLU A 77 -5.24 4.67 2.55
N ALA A 78 -4.23 3.90 2.14
CA ALA A 78 -3.51 4.15 0.89
C ALA A 78 -4.45 4.11 -0.33
N ALA A 79 -5.39 3.15 -0.36
CA ALA A 79 -6.39 3.06 -1.42
C ALA A 79 -7.29 4.30 -1.48
N ARG A 80 -7.71 4.84 -0.32
CA ARG A 80 -8.50 6.08 -0.24
C ARG A 80 -7.72 7.28 -0.76
N ILE A 81 -6.47 7.47 -0.30
CA ILE A 81 -5.61 8.58 -0.74
C ILE A 81 -5.43 8.56 -2.27
N VAL A 82 -5.20 7.38 -2.85
CA VAL A 82 -5.04 7.25 -4.31
C VAL A 82 -6.36 7.53 -5.05
N ALA A 83 -7.50 7.13 -4.50
CA ALA A 83 -8.80 7.42 -5.09
C ALA A 83 -9.09 8.92 -5.07
N ASP A 84 -8.88 9.58 -3.93
CA ASP A 84 -9.09 11.02 -3.76
C ASP A 84 -8.17 11.83 -4.69
N ALA A 85 -6.88 11.50 -4.72
CA ALA A 85 -5.92 12.15 -5.61
C ALA A 85 -6.26 12.01 -7.11
N ARG A 86 -6.92 10.91 -7.50
CA ARG A 86 -7.40 10.72 -8.88
C ARG A 86 -8.62 11.57 -9.19
N LEU A 87 -9.53 11.74 -8.24
CA LEU A 87 -10.67 12.64 -8.37
C LEU A 87 -10.18 14.09 -8.50
N ASP A 88 -9.30 14.53 -7.60
CA ASP A 88 -8.71 15.87 -7.64
C ASP A 88 -7.99 16.15 -8.96
N ALA A 89 -7.26 15.16 -9.48
CA ALA A 89 -6.58 15.29 -10.78
C ALA A 89 -7.57 15.38 -11.94
N SER A 90 -8.69 14.64 -11.89
CA SER A 90 -9.75 14.73 -12.90
C SER A 90 -10.40 16.11 -12.89
N ASP A 91 -10.77 16.60 -11.71
CA ASP A 91 -11.38 17.90 -11.52
C ASP A 91 -10.46 19.04 -12.01
N LEU A 92 -9.16 18.93 -11.71
CA LEU A 92 -8.16 19.89 -12.19
C LEU A 92 -8.02 19.88 -13.71
N CYS A 93 -8.01 18.70 -14.33
CA CYS A 93 -7.98 18.57 -15.79
C CYS A 93 -9.22 19.18 -16.45
N GLU A 94 -10.41 18.91 -15.91
CA GLU A 94 -11.66 19.48 -16.42
C GLU A 94 -11.67 21.00 -16.28
N ALA A 95 -11.26 21.53 -15.12
CA ALA A 95 -11.17 22.97 -14.90
C ALA A 95 -10.18 23.63 -15.87
N ALA A 96 -9.00 23.02 -16.06
CA ALA A 96 -8.00 23.52 -17.01
C ALA A 96 -8.51 23.48 -18.46
N GLU A 97 -9.25 22.45 -18.85
CA GLU A 97 -9.82 22.36 -20.20
C GLU A 97 -10.85 23.47 -20.45
N ILE A 98 -11.70 23.75 -19.46
CA ILE A 98 -12.67 24.86 -19.53
C ILE A 98 -11.94 26.20 -19.67
N GLU A 99 -10.89 26.44 -18.87
CA GLU A 99 -10.10 27.67 -18.94
C GLU A 99 -9.41 27.84 -20.29
N ILE A 100 -8.75 26.79 -20.80
CA ILE A 100 -8.07 26.82 -22.10
C ILE A 100 -9.08 27.10 -23.22
N ARG A 101 -10.25 26.46 -23.19
CA ARG A 101 -11.30 26.69 -24.19
C ARG A 101 -11.80 28.13 -24.13
N GLY A 102 -12.10 28.64 -22.94
CA GLY A 102 -12.52 30.03 -22.74
C GLY A 102 -11.48 31.02 -23.27
N ALA A 103 -10.21 30.85 -22.89
CA ALA A 103 -9.12 31.72 -23.36
C ALA A 103 -8.95 31.68 -24.88
N ALA A 104 -9.11 30.51 -25.52
CA ALA A 104 -9.05 30.37 -26.97
C ALA A 104 -10.22 31.08 -27.67
N GLU A 105 -11.44 30.98 -27.13
CA GLU A 105 -12.62 31.68 -27.65
C GLU A 105 -12.49 33.21 -27.50
N GLU A 106 -11.99 33.69 -26.36
CA GLU A 106 -11.70 35.11 -26.14
C GLU A 106 -10.61 35.63 -27.08
N ALA A 107 -9.52 34.87 -27.27
CA ALA A 107 -8.46 35.22 -28.20
C ALA A 107 -8.98 35.30 -29.64
N ARG A 108 -9.80 34.33 -30.06
CA ARG A 108 -10.43 34.32 -31.38
C ARG A 108 -11.37 35.51 -31.58
N SER A 109 -12.18 35.83 -30.57
CA SER A 109 -13.11 36.96 -30.61
C SER A 109 -12.38 38.28 -30.74
N ARG A 110 -11.28 38.47 -29.99
CA ARG A 110 -10.41 39.65 -30.13
C ARG A 110 -9.81 39.76 -31.53
N MET A 111 -9.28 38.66 -32.07
CA MET A 111 -8.69 38.67 -33.41
C MET A 111 -9.71 39.00 -34.51
N LEU A 112 -10.94 38.52 -34.41
CA LEU A 112 -12.01 38.87 -35.35
C LEU A 112 -12.40 40.35 -35.24
N ALA A 113 -12.45 40.91 -34.03
CA ALA A 113 -12.71 42.33 -33.83
C ALA A 113 -11.59 43.21 -34.42
N GLU A 114 -10.33 42.83 -34.21
CA GLU A 114 -9.18 43.51 -34.80
C GLU A 114 -9.18 43.45 -36.33
N ILE A 115 -9.54 42.30 -36.92
CA ILE A 115 -9.69 42.17 -38.38
C ILE A 115 -10.78 43.13 -38.88
N ALA A 116 -11.96 43.14 -38.26
CA ALA A 116 -13.05 44.01 -38.67
C ALA A 116 -12.66 45.50 -38.61
N GLU A 117 -11.92 45.90 -37.57
CA GLU A 117 -11.40 47.25 -37.43
C GLU A 117 -10.39 47.59 -38.55
N LEU A 118 -9.44 46.69 -38.83
CA LEU A 118 -8.48 46.88 -39.92
C LEU A 118 -9.15 46.94 -41.30
N GLU A 119 -10.21 46.16 -41.52
CA GLU A 119 -11.00 46.22 -42.75
C GLU A 119 -11.73 47.55 -42.88
N HIS A 120 -12.33 48.05 -41.79
CA HIS A 120 -12.95 49.37 -41.76
C HIS A 120 -11.95 50.48 -42.08
N GLN A 121 -10.78 50.46 -41.44
CA GLN A 121 -9.70 51.42 -41.70
C GLN A 121 -9.21 51.37 -43.16
N ARG A 122 -9.01 50.15 -43.69
CA ARG A 122 -8.62 49.95 -45.10
C ARG A 122 -9.64 50.56 -46.05
N ASP A 123 -10.93 50.33 -45.79
CA ASP A 123 -12.00 50.81 -46.66
C ASP A 123 -12.12 52.34 -46.60
N GLY A 124 -11.93 52.95 -45.43
CA GLY A 124 -11.82 54.40 -45.28
C GLY A 124 -10.65 55.00 -46.07
N VAL A 125 -9.45 54.41 -45.96
CA VAL A 125 -8.27 54.86 -46.74
C VAL A 125 -8.51 54.72 -48.25
N ARG A 126 -9.18 53.66 -48.70
CA ARG A 126 -9.54 53.49 -50.12
C ARG A 126 -10.47 54.59 -50.59
N GLU A 127 -11.49 54.93 -49.80
CA GLU A 127 -12.41 56.03 -50.10
C GLU A 127 -11.65 57.37 -50.21
N GLU A 128 -10.75 57.67 -49.28
CA GLU A 128 -9.91 58.88 -49.32
C GLU A 128 -9.03 58.94 -50.59
N ILE A 129 -8.46 57.81 -51.00
CA ILE A 129 -7.69 57.70 -52.25
C ILE A 129 -8.59 57.97 -53.45
N GLU A 130 -9.79 57.39 -53.51
CA GLU A 130 -10.74 57.59 -54.60
C GLU A 130 -11.17 59.07 -54.72
N VAL A 131 -11.50 59.71 -53.60
CA VAL A 131 -11.84 61.14 -53.54
C VAL A 131 -10.67 62.00 -54.02
N THR A 132 -9.46 61.72 -53.55
CA THR A 132 -8.26 62.46 -53.94
C THR A 132 -7.94 62.29 -55.43
N ALA A 133 -8.05 61.07 -55.95
CA ALA A 133 -7.88 60.78 -57.38
C ALA A 133 -8.89 61.53 -58.25
N ALA A 134 -10.16 61.59 -57.82
CA ALA A 134 -11.20 62.37 -58.48
C ALA A 134 -10.87 63.87 -58.50
N HIS A 135 -10.41 64.43 -57.37
CA HIS A 135 -9.99 65.83 -57.29
C HIS A 135 -8.81 66.15 -58.21
N LEU A 136 -7.80 65.29 -58.26
CA LEU A 136 -6.66 65.43 -59.17
C LEU A 136 -7.10 65.36 -60.63
N GLY A 137 -8.00 64.43 -60.98
CA GLY A 137 -8.59 64.32 -62.31
C GLY A 137 -9.34 65.59 -62.73
N ALA A 138 -10.13 66.18 -61.82
CA ALA A 138 -10.82 67.44 -62.03
C ALA A 138 -9.84 68.62 -62.19
N HIS A 139 -8.77 68.66 -61.38
CA HIS A 139 -7.72 69.69 -61.50
C HIS A 139 -7.00 69.60 -62.86
N ARG A 140 -6.60 68.40 -63.27
CA ARG A 140 -5.99 68.14 -64.58
C ARG A 140 -6.88 68.61 -65.72
N THR A 141 -8.17 68.27 -65.67
CA THR A 141 -9.15 68.67 -66.69
C THR A 141 -9.29 70.19 -66.78
N ARG A 142 -9.32 70.89 -65.62
CA ARG A 142 -9.34 72.37 -65.58
C ARG A 142 -8.09 72.97 -66.20
N LEU A 143 -6.91 72.46 -65.89
CA LEU A 143 -5.64 72.93 -66.48
C LEU A 143 -5.60 72.72 -68.00
N GLN A 144 -6.05 71.56 -68.49
CA GLN A 144 -6.12 71.28 -69.92
C GLN A 144 -7.05 72.27 -70.67
N ARG A 145 -8.17 72.66 -70.05
CA ARG A 145 -9.08 73.66 -70.62
C ARG A 145 -8.52 75.08 -70.61
N ALA A 146 -7.54 75.39 -69.75
CA ALA A 146 -6.94 76.72 -69.65
C ALA A 146 -5.75 76.93 -70.61
N VAL A 147 -5.23 75.85 -71.20
CA VAL A 147 -4.08 75.86 -72.12
C VAL A 147 -4.52 75.76 -73.60
N ILE A 148 -5.83 75.58 -73.85
CA ILE A 148 -6.48 75.63 -75.18
C ILE A 148 -7.23 76.97 -75.27
#